data_AF-A0A257LYH9-F1
#
_entry.id   AF-A0A257LYH9-F1
#
_cell.length_a   1.000
_cell.length_b   1.000
_cell.length_c   1.000
_cell.angle_alpha   90.00
_cell.angle_beta   90.00
_cell.angle_gamma   90.00
#
_symmetry.space_group_name_H-M   'P 1'
#
loop_
_entity.id
_entity.type
_entity.pdbx_description
1 polymer ?
#
loop_
_entity_poly.entity_id
_entity_poly.type
_entity_poly.pdbx_seq_one_letter_code
_entity_poly.pdbx_strand_id
1 'polypeptide(L)'
;DVAHLFVGLQTDADDVFILNEVSRNKDQIECESAATGERHRFEAAHLKSFLKGSLDIRRYGFSGASKRLVFPYQNESGRSTLISAAEYADKFPLTWKYLEANRSRLAKRAKGALGANWHGYVYKKNHVRFQQPKILAPAIATGACFAWDAVGDYYFVGSGGGGGGGYGIVPDPELDWSPLFLLGILNSRLTTFFLKKTSSAFRGGYIALNRQYIEEIALPDVKGKSPTHDRIVALVEKMLDLHRQRAAVKTPHEQTALDRQISATDTQMDRLVYDLYGLTEEEIKLVEGA
;
A
#
# COMPACT_ATOMS: atom_id res chain seq x y z
N ASP A 1 12.62 13.58 11.79
CA ASP A 1 11.52 12.77 11.22
C ASP A 1 11.90 11.31 11.22
N VAL A 2 10.93 10.41 11.38
CA VAL A 2 11.17 8.94 11.44
C VAL A 2 10.80 8.23 10.13
N ALA A 3 10.17 8.93 9.21
CA ALA A 3 9.71 8.34 7.96
C ALA A 3 9.41 9.41 6.91
N HIS A 4 9.42 9.00 5.65
CA HIS A 4 8.99 9.81 4.51
C HIS A 4 7.67 9.31 3.95
N LEU A 5 6.61 10.11 4.12
CA LEU A 5 5.30 9.84 3.55
C LEU A 5 5.21 10.32 2.09
N PHE A 6 4.66 9.50 1.21
CA PHE A 6 4.47 9.79 -0.21
C PHE A 6 3.11 9.33 -0.74
N VAL A 7 2.63 10.00 -1.78
CA VAL A 7 1.39 9.64 -2.50
C VAL A 7 1.66 8.64 -3.61
N GLY A 8 0.67 7.80 -3.92
CA GLY A 8 0.78 6.83 -5.01
C GLY A 8 0.91 7.42 -6.42
N LEU A 9 0.95 6.54 -7.42
CA LEU A 9 1.09 6.93 -8.83
C LEU A 9 -0.13 7.69 -9.36
N GLN A 10 0.11 8.51 -10.38
CA GLN A 10 -0.92 9.17 -11.18
C GLN A 10 -0.66 8.87 -12.66
N THR A 11 -1.41 7.93 -13.22
CA THR A 11 -1.14 7.42 -14.57
C THR A 11 -1.72 8.32 -15.68
N ASP A 12 -2.78 9.07 -15.38
CA ASP A 12 -3.60 9.85 -16.35
C ASP A 12 -4.28 8.98 -17.44
N ALA A 13 -4.26 7.65 -17.27
CA ALA A 13 -4.97 6.67 -18.10
C ALA A 13 -5.10 5.33 -17.36
N ASP A 14 -5.78 5.33 -16.22
CA ASP A 14 -6.01 4.12 -15.42
C ASP A 14 -6.70 3.02 -16.24
N ASP A 15 -7.54 3.39 -17.22
CA ASP A 15 -8.20 2.50 -18.17
C ASP A 15 -7.23 1.67 -19.04
N VAL A 16 -6.03 2.20 -19.26
CA VAL A 16 -4.96 1.55 -20.05
C VAL A 16 -3.90 0.91 -19.15
N PHE A 17 -3.43 1.63 -18.12
CA PHE A 17 -2.29 1.17 -17.34
C PHE A 17 -2.66 0.21 -16.21
N ILE A 18 -3.92 0.18 -15.76
CA ILE A 18 -4.38 -0.71 -14.69
C ILE A 18 -5.27 -1.79 -15.30
N LEU A 19 -4.82 -3.03 -15.18
CA LEU A 19 -5.41 -4.20 -15.81
C LEU A 19 -5.96 -5.15 -14.74
N ASN A 20 -6.99 -5.94 -15.09
CA ASN A 20 -7.48 -7.00 -14.21
C ASN A 20 -6.88 -8.34 -14.65
N GLU A 21 -6.10 -8.98 -13.79
CA GLU A 21 -5.56 -10.32 -14.05
C GLU A 21 -6.69 -11.35 -14.17
N VAL A 22 -6.65 -12.13 -15.24
CA VAL A 22 -7.57 -13.24 -15.49
C VAL A 22 -6.89 -14.58 -15.25
N SER A 23 -5.67 -14.73 -15.77
CA SER A 23 -4.86 -15.93 -15.60
C SER A 23 -3.38 -15.62 -15.77
N ARG A 24 -2.51 -16.47 -15.23
CA ARG A 24 -1.05 -16.33 -15.41
C ARG A 24 -0.34 -17.67 -15.43
N ASN A 25 0.79 -17.69 -16.14
CA ASN A 25 1.85 -18.68 -15.96
C ASN A 25 3.14 -17.94 -15.57
N LYS A 26 4.28 -18.65 -15.64
CA LYS A 26 5.59 -18.09 -15.25
C LYS A 26 6.02 -16.91 -16.12
N ASP A 27 5.76 -16.98 -17.42
CA ASP A 27 6.33 -16.07 -18.41
C ASP A 27 5.31 -15.04 -18.91
N GLN A 28 4.03 -15.40 -18.90
CA GLN A 28 2.94 -14.60 -19.43
C GLN A 28 1.78 -14.46 -18.45
N ILE A 29 1.11 -13.32 -18.57
CA ILE A 29 -0.09 -12.98 -17.82
C ILE A 29 -1.16 -12.49 -18.79
N GLU A 30 -2.37 -12.99 -18.64
CA GLU A 30 -3.53 -12.54 -19.38
C GLU A 30 -4.34 -11.59 -18.51
N CYS A 31 -4.61 -10.39 -19.04
CA CYS A 31 -5.40 -9.40 -18.34
C CYS A 31 -6.50 -8.83 -19.22
N GLU A 32 -7.60 -8.43 -18.59
CA GLU A 32 -8.67 -7.64 -19.20
C GLU A 32 -8.33 -6.15 -19.13
N SER A 33 -8.46 -5.45 -20.27
CA SER A 33 -8.27 -4.00 -20.37
C SER A 33 -9.60 -3.28 -20.48
N ALA A 34 -9.82 -2.30 -19.59
CA ALA A 34 -10.99 -1.42 -19.68
C ALA A 34 -10.97 -0.53 -20.92
N ALA A 35 -9.80 -0.10 -21.38
CA ALA A 35 -9.67 0.75 -22.57
C ALA A 35 -10.04 0.04 -23.88
N THR A 36 -9.73 -1.25 -24.02
CA THR A 36 -10.05 -2.01 -25.25
C THR A 36 -11.31 -2.87 -25.12
N GLY A 37 -11.76 -3.18 -23.90
CA GLY A 37 -12.85 -4.13 -23.65
C GLY A 37 -12.49 -5.59 -23.95
N GLU A 38 -11.19 -5.91 -24.06
CA GLU A 38 -10.70 -7.22 -24.51
C GLU A 38 -9.61 -7.75 -23.56
N ARG A 39 -9.29 -9.04 -23.73
CA ARG A 39 -8.17 -9.69 -23.03
C ARG A 39 -6.90 -9.58 -23.86
N HIS A 40 -5.81 -9.23 -23.20
CA HIS A 40 -4.48 -9.12 -23.79
C HIS A 40 -3.51 -9.96 -22.98
N ARG A 41 -2.45 -10.46 -23.65
CA ARG A 41 -1.33 -11.12 -22.99
C ARG A 41 -0.18 -10.14 -22.82
N PHE A 42 0.56 -10.31 -21.74
CA PHE A 42 1.70 -9.48 -21.37
C PHE A 42 2.83 -10.38 -20.86
N GLU A 43 4.05 -9.88 -20.94
CA GLU A 43 5.19 -10.46 -20.24
C GLU A 43 4.98 -10.31 -18.72
N ALA A 44 4.97 -11.44 -18.01
CA ALA A 44 4.69 -11.46 -16.57
C ALA A 44 5.70 -10.63 -15.76
N ALA A 45 6.96 -10.58 -16.21
CA ALA A 45 8.03 -9.80 -15.58
C ALA A 45 7.82 -8.27 -15.70
N HIS A 46 7.04 -7.83 -16.68
CA HIS A 46 6.81 -6.41 -16.92
C HIS A 46 5.73 -5.84 -15.99
N LEU A 47 4.62 -6.56 -15.82
CA LEU A 47 3.50 -6.10 -15.00
C LEU A 47 3.83 -6.10 -13.51
N LYS A 48 3.44 -5.03 -12.80
CA LYS A 48 3.63 -4.87 -11.35
C LYS A 48 2.35 -5.19 -10.59
N SER A 49 2.49 -5.73 -9.38
CA SER A 49 1.36 -5.93 -8.47
C SER A 49 0.78 -4.57 -8.07
N PHE A 50 -0.55 -4.42 -8.17
CA PHE A 50 -1.20 -3.14 -7.98
C PHE A 50 -2.33 -3.20 -6.97
N LEU A 51 -2.38 -2.21 -6.07
CA LEU A 51 -3.36 -2.06 -5.00
C LEU A 51 -4.25 -0.83 -5.22
N LYS A 52 -5.55 -0.97 -4.97
CA LYS A 52 -6.58 0.05 -5.10
C LYS A 52 -7.15 0.46 -3.74
N GLY A 53 -6.32 1.14 -2.95
CA GLY A 53 -6.74 1.79 -1.70
C GLY A 53 -7.39 0.82 -0.71
N SER A 54 -8.50 1.23 -0.09
CA SER A 54 -9.18 0.49 0.99
C SER A 54 -9.80 -0.83 0.57
N LEU A 55 -9.89 -1.13 -0.73
CA LEU A 55 -10.31 -2.45 -1.20
C LEU A 55 -9.23 -3.50 -0.94
N ASP A 56 -7.97 -3.12 -1.14
CA ASP A 56 -6.84 -4.05 -1.18
C ASP A 56 -5.89 -3.88 0.00
N ILE A 57 -5.74 -2.66 0.55
CA ILE A 57 -4.90 -2.38 1.71
C ILE A 57 -5.72 -2.59 2.98
N ARG A 58 -5.30 -3.54 3.81
CA ARG A 58 -5.95 -3.93 5.06
C ARG A 58 -4.98 -3.84 6.23
N ARG A 59 -5.50 -3.78 7.46
CA ARG A 59 -4.69 -3.83 8.67
C ARG A 59 -3.83 -5.10 8.66
N TYR A 60 -2.51 -4.93 8.76
CA TYR A 60 -1.48 -5.98 8.70
C TYR A 60 -1.39 -6.79 7.39
N GLY A 61 -2.01 -6.38 6.29
CA GLY A 61 -1.86 -7.14 5.05
C GLY A 61 -2.62 -6.60 3.85
N PHE A 62 -2.70 -7.44 2.82
CA PHE A 62 -3.33 -7.11 1.55
C PHE A 62 -4.42 -8.12 1.21
N SER A 63 -5.50 -7.68 0.59
CA SER A 63 -6.60 -8.54 0.13
C SER A 63 -6.80 -8.43 -1.37
N GLY A 64 -6.96 -9.57 -2.06
CA GLY A 64 -7.58 -9.60 -3.40
C GLY A 64 -6.88 -8.81 -4.50
N ALA A 65 -5.54 -8.68 -4.46
CA ALA A 65 -4.75 -7.90 -5.42
C ALA A 65 -4.65 -8.56 -6.81
N SER A 66 -5.78 -8.65 -7.53
CA SER A 66 -5.87 -9.13 -8.91
C SER A 66 -5.47 -8.07 -9.93
N LYS A 67 -5.26 -6.82 -9.51
CA LYS A 67 -4.89 -5.74 -10.42
C LYS A 67 -3.41 -5.76 -10.74
N ARG A 68 -3.09 -5.37 -11.98
CA ARG A 68 -1.74 -5.28 -12.50
C ARG A 68 -1.51 -3.94 -13.14
N LEU A 69 -0.30 -3.45 -13.00
CA LEU A 69 0.13 -2.17 -13.53
C LEU A 69 1.11 -2.38 -14.68
N VAL A 70 0.80 -1.79 -15.84
CA VAL A 70 1.80 -1.53 -16.87
C VAL A 70 2.59 -0.30 -16.41
N PHE A 71 3.82 -0.52 -15.96
CA PHE A 71 4.73 0.52 -15.49
C PHE A 71 5.83 0.76 -16.55
N PRO A 72 5.72 1.79 -17.40
CA PRO A 72 6.58 1.94 -18.57
C PRO A 72 7.96 2.50 -18.30
N TYR A 73 8.45 2.29 -17.08
CA TYR A 73 9.69 2.83 -16.59
C TYR A 73 10.55 1.72 -15.98
N GLN A 74 11.86 1.88 -16.07
CA GLN A 74 12.83 1.15 -15.29
C GLN A 74 13.38 2.08 -14.22
N ASN A 75 13.42 1.60 -12.98
CA ASN A 75 14.08 2.34 -11.91
C ASN A 75 15.45 1.72 -11.64
N GLU A 76 16.48 2.52 -11.80
CA GLU A 76 17.87 2.12 -11.56
C GLU A 76 18.61 3.26 -10.88
N SER A 77 19.40 2.95 -9.84
CA SER A 77 20.23 3.93 -9.12
C SER A 77 19.48 5.21 -8.72
N GLY A 78 18.26 5.06 -8.19
CA GLY A 78 17.43 6.19 -7.74
C GLY A 78 16.84 7.06 -8.86
N ARG A 79 16.90 6.61 -10.12
CA ARG A 79 16.31 7.30 -11.28
C ARG A 79 15.24 6.44 -11.94
N SER A 80 14.15 7.08 -12.38
CA SER A 80 13.08 6.45 -13.15
C SER A 80 13.18 6.87 -14.60
N THR A 81 13.59 5.93 -15.46
CA THR A 81 13.82 6.15 -16.88
C THR A 81 12.72 5.49 -17.69
N LEU A 82 12.16 6.22 -18.67
CA LEU A 82 11.15 5.67 -19.57
C LEU A 82 11.80 4.63 -20.48
N ILE A 83 11.19 3.46 -20.60
CA ILE A 83 11.65 2.41 -21.52
C ILE A 83 11.42 2.88 -22.95
N SER A 84 12.44 2.85 -23.80
CA SER A 84 12.32 3.29 -25.19
C SER A 84 11.44 2.32 -26.02
N ALA A 85 10.89 2.79 -27.14
CA ALA A 85 10.10 1.94 -28.04
C ALA A 85 10.90 0.73 -28.57
N ALA A 86 12.19 0.94 -28.86
CA ALA A 86 13.08 -0.13 -29.32
C ALA A 86 13.30 -1.19 -28.23
N GLU A 87 13.59 -0.76 -26.99
CA GLU A 87 13.73 -1.70 -25.86
C GLU A 87 12.42 -2.41 -25.53
N TYR A 88 11.28 -1.74 -25.71
CA TYR A 88 9.97 -2.35 -25.55
C TYR A 88 9.73 -3.45 -26.58
N ALA A 89 10.00 -3.17 -27.86
CA ALA A 89 9.84 -4.13 -28.94
C ALA A 89 10.75 -5.36 -28.77
N ASP A 90 11.93 -5.18 -28.18
CA ASP A 90 12.89 -6.26 -27.90
C ASP A 90 12.51 -7.07 -26.64
N LYS A 91 12.34 -6.40 -25.50
CA LYS A 91 12.20 -7.07 -24.19
C LYS A 91 10.76 -7.42 -23.81
N PHE A 92 9.79 -6.61 -24.27
CA PHE A 92 8.38 -6.73 -23.87
C PHE A 92 7.43 -6.56 -25.08
N PRO A 93 7.58 -7.35 -26.16
CA PRO A 93 6.85 -7.18 -27.42
C PRO A 93 5.32 -7.26 -27.28
N LEU A 94 4.79 -8.10 -26.39
CA LEU A 94 3.35 -8.23 -26.12
C LEU A 94 2.81 -6.97 -25.44
N THR A 95 3.51 -6.49 -24.41
CA THR A 95 3.15 -5.22 -23.75
C THR A 95 3.24 -4.06 -24.74
N TRP A 96 4.27 -4.01 -25.58
CA TRP A 96 4.42 -2.96 -26.58
C TRP A 96 3.26 -2.95 -27.57
N LYS A 97 2.89 -4.12 -28.11
CA LYS A 97 1.71 -4.27 -28.99
C LYS A 97 0.44 -3.73 -28.33
N TYR A 98 0.23 -4.01 -27.04
CA TYR A 98 -0.92 -3.48 -26.29
C TYR A 98 -0.87 -1.95 -26.16
N LEU A 99 0.28 -1.37 -25.83
CA LEU A 99 0.45 0.08 -25.74
C LEU A 99 0.20 0.75 -27.10
N GLU A 100 0.66 0.15 -28.19
CA GLU A 100 0.41 0.65 -29.55
C GLU A 100 -1.06 0.62 -29.95
N ALA A 101 -1.80 -0.44 -29.57
CA ALA A 101 -3.25 -0.49 -29.76
C ALA A 101 -3.96 0.68 -29.06
N ASN A 102 -3.37 1.19 -27.96
CA ASN A 102 -3.88 2.33 -27.20
C ASN A 102 -3.20 3.67 -27.55
N ARG A 103 -2.35 3.73 -28.58
CA ARG A 103 -1.54 4.92 -28.92
C ARG A 103 -2.37 6.18 -29.12
N SER A 104 -3.49 6.09 -29.86
CA SER A 104 -4.37 7.24 -30.12
C SER A 104 -4.93 7.85 -28.82
N ARG A 105 -5.29 7.01 -27.84
CA ARG A 105 -5.76 7.42 -26.52
C ARG A 105 -4.65 8.03 -25.68
N LEU A 106 -3.48 7.38 -25.68
CA LEU A 106 -2.34 7.78 -24.85
C LEU A 106 -1.66 9.07 -25.34
N ALA A 107 -1.54 9.25 -26.66
CA ALA A 107 -0.89 10.40 -27.28
C ALA A 107 -1.67 11.72 -27.12
N LYS A 108 -2.99 11.65 -26.88
CA LYS A 108 -3.82 12.85 -26.65
C LYS A 108 -3.73 13.41 -25.23
N ARG A 109 -3.15 12.65 -24.28
CA ARG A 109 -3.00 13.07 -22.88
C ARG A 109 -2.13 14.31 -22.77
N ALA A 110 -2.41 15.12 -21.74
CA ALA A 110 -1.74 16.40 -21.53
C ALA A 110 -1.66 17.27 -22.80
N LYS A 111 -2.72 17.27 -23.63
CA LYS A 111 -2.78 17.98 -24.92
C LYS A 111 -1.63 17.64 -25.88
N GLY A 112 -1.13 16.41 -25.85
CA GLY A 112 -0.04 15.95 -26.72
C GLY A 112 1.37 16.27 -26.22
N ALA A 113 1.53 16.83 -25.01
CA ALA A 113 2.82 17.24 -24.48
C ALA A 113 3.88 16.13 -24.37
N LEU A 114 3.46 14.86 -24.36
CA LEU A 114 4.37 13.71 -24.29
C LEU A 114 5.08 13.42 -25.63
N GLY A 115 4.53 13.86 -26.78
CA GLY A 115 5.14 13.67 -28.10
C GLY A 115 5.56 12.21 -28.38
N ALA A 116 6.84 12.00 -28.68
CA ALA A 116 7.42 10.67 -28.93
C ALA A 116 7.36 9.73 -27.70
N ASN A 117 7.21 10.27 -26.51
CA ASN A 117 7.13 9.55 -25.23
C ASN A 117 5.68 9.28 -24.78
N TRP A 118 4.74 9.22 -25.73
CA TRP A 118 3.30 9.08 -25.50
C TRP A 118 2.90 7.91 -24.60
N HIS A 119 3.71 6.85 -24.53
CA HIS A 119 3.47 5.67 -23.70
C HIS A 119 3.84 5.87 -22.22
N GLY A 120 4.55 6.94 -21.86
CA GLY A 120 4.90 7.26 -20.48
C GLY A 120 3.78 7.93 -19.69
N TYR A 121 3.85 7.91 -18.35
CA TYR A 121 2.94 8.70 -17.51
C TYR A 121 3.15 10.21 -17.67
N VAL A 122 2.07 10.98 -17.54
CA VAL A 122 2.12 12.46 -17.48
C VAL A 122 2.85 12.93 -16.22
N TYR A 123 2.62 12.26 -15.09
CA TYR A 123 3.24 12.59 -13.82
C TYR A 123 4.23 11.49 -13.41
N LYS A 124 5.47 11.89 -13.08
CA LYS A 124 6.57 10.96 -12.75
C LYS A 124 6.93 10.92 -11.25
N LYS A 125 6.09 11.54 -10.40
CA LYS A 125 6.39 11.70 -8.98
C LYS A 125 6.43 10.35 -8.28
N ASN A 126 7.38 10.17 -7.36
CA ASN A 126 7.53 9.01 -6.47
C ASN A 126 7.84 7.64 -7.12
N HIS A 127 8.10 7.57 -8.43
CA HIS A 127 8.38 6.30 -9.12
C HIS A 127 9.42 5.41 -8.43
N VAL A 128 10.49 6.02 -7.92
CA VAL A 128 11.62 5.32 -7.31
C VAL A 128 11.35 4.83 -5.89
N ARG A 129 10.23 5.25 -5.27
CA ARG A 129 9.88 4.90 -3.88
C ARG A 129 9.09 3.60 -3.75
N PHE A 130 8.69 2.98 -4.86
CA PHE A 130 7.87 1.77 -4.82
C PHE A 130 8.71 0.51 -4.58
N GLN A 131 9.91 0.41 -5.14
CA GLN A 131 10.76 -0.79 -5.05
C GLN A 131 11.66 -0.80 -3.81
N GLN A 132 11.07 -0.45 -2.67
CA GLN A 132 11.74 -0.48 -1.38
C GLN A 132 10.74 -0.83 -0.28
N PRO A 133 11.22 -1.31 0.88
CA PRO A 133 10.37 -1.60 2.03
C PRO A 133 9.56 -0.38 2.44
N LYS A 134 8.26 -0.56 2.68
CA LYS A 134 7.34 0.54 2.99
C LYS A 134 6.09 0.06 3.73
N ILE A 135 5.55 0.93 4.58
CA ILE A 135 4.22 0.78 5.14
C ILE A 135 3.21 1.44 4.18
N LEU A 136 2.06 0.80 3.98
CA LEU A 136 0.98 1.27 3.12
C LEU A 136 -0.26 1.56 3.95
N ALA A 137 -0.94 2.67 3.63
CA ALA A 137 -2.22 3.06 4.21
C ALA A 137 -3.23 3.39 3.08
N PRO A 138 -4.49 2.95 3.17
CA PRO A 138 -5.52 3.42 2.25
C PRO A 138 -5.89 4.88 2.57
N ALA A 139 -6.50 5.59 1.62
CA ALA A 139 -6.92 6.97 1.87
C ALA A 139 -8.12 7.10 2.83
N ILE A 140 -8.88 6.02 3.03
CA ILE A 140 -9.97 5.92 4.00
C ILE A 140 -9.98 4.53 4.65
N ALA A 141 -10.36 4.45 5.92
CA ALA A 141 -10.60 3.20 6.64
C ALA A 141 -11.57 3.43 7.81
N THR A 142 -12.00 2.38 8.51
CA THR A 142 -12.86 2.49 9.71
C THR A 142 -12.09 2.70 11.02
N GLY A 143 -10.77 2.84 10.93
CA GLY A 143 -9.83 2.98 12.05
C GLY A 143 -8.39 2.96 11.53
N ALA A 144 -7.42 2.69 12.39
CA ALA A 144 -6.04 2.49 11.94
C ALA A 144 -5.95 1.31 10.96
N CYS A 145 -5.29 1.51 9.83
CA CYS A 145 -5.19 0.52 8.76
C CYS A 145 -3.88 0.67 8.01
N PHE A 146 -2.86 -0.04 8.50
CA PHE A 146 -1.51 -0.01 7.95
C PHE A 146 -1.02 -1.43 7.62
N ALA A 147 -0.36 -1.58 6.48
CA ALA A 147 0.16 -2.85 5.99
C ALA A 147 1.66 -2.74 5.68
N TRP A 148 2.43 -3.80 5.92
CA TRP A 148 3.86 -3.82 5.61
C TRP A 148 4.14 -4.49 4.27
N ASP A 149 4.74 -3.75 3.35
CA ASP A 149 5.35 -4.26 2.13
C ASP A 149 6.86 -4.37 2.35
N ALA A 150 7.30 -5.56 2.76
CA ALA A 150 8.67 -5.81 3.20
C ALA A 150 9.71 -5.69 2.08
N VAL A 151 9.31 -5.86 0.82
CA VAL A 151 10.23 -5.97 -0.33
C VAL A 151 9.99 -4.89 -1.37
N GLY A 152 8.85 -4.20 -1.34
CA GLY A 152 8.53 -3.14 -2.30
C GLY A 152 7.83 -3.65 -3.56
N ASP A 153 7.07 -4.75 -3.45
CA ASP A 153 6.43 -5.39 -4.61
C ASP A 153 5.16 -4.67 -5.07
N TYR A 154 4.53 -3.90 -4.18
CA TYR A 154 3.22 -3.31 -4.44
C TYR A 154 3.30 -1.85 -4.89
N TYR A 155 2.64 -1.59 -6.01
CA TYR A 155 2.31 -0.27 -6.52
C TYR A 155 0.87 0.09 -6.18
N PHE A 156 0.55 1.38 -6.13
CA PHE A 156 -0.79 1.85 -5.80
C PHE A 156 -1.04 3.23 -6.41
N VAL A 157 -2.32 3.55 -6.64
CA VAL A 157 -2.75 4.89 -7.06
C VAL A 157 -2.71 5.86 -5.89
N GLY A 158 -2.26 7.08 -6.15
CA GLY A 158 -2.35 8.18 -5.21
C GLY A 158 -3.79 8.66 -5.06
N SER A 159 -4.08 9.30 -3.94
CA SER A 159 -5.39 9.90 -3.73
C SER A 159 -5.54 11.17 -4.56
N GLY A 160 -6.36 11.11 -5.62
CA GLY A 160 -7.01 12.31 -6.16
C GLY A 160 -8.12 12.76 -5.20
N GLY A 161 -8.49 14.04 -5.19
CA GLY A 161 -9.31 14.73 -4.18
C GLY A 161 -10.72 14.17 -3.85
N GLY A 162 -11.07 12.96 -4.28
CA GLY A 162 -12.30 12.22 -3.96
C GLY A 162 -12.11 10.93 -3.13
N GLY A 163 -10.98 10.75 -2.41
CA GLY A 163 -10.86 9.70 -1.39
C GLY A 163 -10.51 8.27 -1.88
N GLY A 164 -10.24 8.09 -3.17
CA GLY A 164 -9.64 6.84 -3.68
C GLY A 164 -8.14 6.79 -3.41
N GLY A 165 -7.51 5.61 -3.48
CA GLY A 165 -6.04 5.45 -3.44
C GLY A 165 -5.44 5.22 -2.05
N GLY A 166 -4.12 5.43 -1.96
CA GLY A 166 -3.36 5.20 -0.73
C GLY A 166 -2.10 6.05 -0.61
N TYR A 167 -1.41 5.83 0.50
CA TYR A 167 -0.17 6.50 0.91
C TYR A 167 0.87 5.45 1.24
N GLY A 168 2.12 5.76 0.90
CA GLY A 168 3.27 4.98 1.33
C GLY A 168 4.05 5.74 2.38
N ILE A 169 4.60 5.02 3.35
CA ILE A 169 5.41 5.53 4.44
C ILE A 169 6.71 4.74 4.38
N VAL A 170 7.81 5.41 4.07
CA VAL A 170 9.14 4.82 4.01
C VAL A 170 9.83 5.15 5.32
N PRO A 171 10.05 4.17 6.23
CA PRO A 171 10.81 4.41 7.44
C PRO A 171 12.20 4.98 7.10
N ASP A 172 12.69 5.89 7.92
CA ASP A 172 14.04 6.43 7.76
C ASP A 172 15.06 5.30 8.03
N PRO A 173 15.96 4.99 7.07
CA PRO A 173 16.94 3.91 7.23
C PRO A 173 17.95 4.17 8.36
N GLU A 174 18.10 5.41 8.84
CA GLU A 174 19.01 5.75 9.94
C GLU A 174 18.37 5.55 11.34
N LEU A 175 17.12 5.09 11.42
CA LEU A 175 16.51 4.78 12.70
C LEU A 175 17.11 3.54 13.34
N ASP A 176 17.40 3.66 14.64
CA ASP A 176 17.90 2.55 15.46
C ASP A 176 16.84 1.49 15.81
N TRP A 177 15.59 1.65 15.36
CA TRP A 177 14.46 0.77 15.67
C TRP A 177 13.77 0.21 14.42
N SER A 178 13.10 -0.93 14.59
CA SER A 178 12.53 -1.70 13.48
C SER A 178 11.33 -1.00 12.84
N PRO A 179 11.18 -1.02 11.51
CA PRO A 179 9.93 -0.65 10.82
C PRO A 179 8.67 -1.35 11.37
N LEU A 180 8.83 -2.57 11.91
CA LEU A 180 7.73 -3.31 12.50
C LEU A 180 7.27 -2.71 13.83
N PHE A 181 8.16 -2.06 14.57
CA PHE A 181 7.74 -1.28 15.74
C PHE A 181 6.84 -0.12 15.31
N LEU A 182 7.19 0.61 14.25
CA LEU A 182 6.34 1.68 13.69
C LEU A 182 4.97 1.13 13.30
N LEU A 183 4.94 -0.01 12.62
CA LEU A 183 3.70 -0.67 12.21
C LEU A 183 2.81 -1.02 13.43
N GLY A 184 3.42 -1.51 14.52
CA GLY A 184 2.71 -1.84 15.76
C GLY A 184 2.08 -0.61 16.40
N ILE A 185 2.83 0.48 16.52
CA ILE A 185 2.30 1.77 17.02
C ILE A 185 1.15 2.24 16.13
N LEU A 186 1.38 2.33 14.82
CA LEU A 186 0.39 2.85 13.87
C LEU A 186 -0.91 2.06 13.84
N ASN A 187 -0.87 0.74 14.07
CA ASN A 187 -2.06 -0.11 14.10
C ASN A 187 -2.68 -0.25 15.49
N SER A 188 -2.18 0.43 16.52
CA SER A 188 -2.71 0.35 17.88
C SER A 188 -4.13 0.91 18.01
N ARG A 189 -4.80 0.51 19.08
CA ARG A 189 -6.10 1.07 19.46
C ARG A 189 -6.01 2.54 19.85
N LEU A 190 -4.90 2.96 20.46
CA LEU A 190 -4.63 4.38 20.75
C LEU A 190 -4.60 5.21 19.45
N THR A 191 -3.90 4.74 18.42
CA THR A 191 -3.87 5.41 17.11
C THR A 191 -5.24 5.39 16.45
N THR A 192 -6.01 4.29 16.56
CA THR A 192 -7.40 4.25 16.08
C THR A 192 -8.28 5.29 16.77
N PHE A 193 -8.18 5.41 18.10
CA PHE A 193 -8.91 6.40 18.88
C PHE A 193 -8.57 7.82 18.42
N PHE A 194 -7.28 8.14 18.32
CA PHE A 194 -6.82 9.45 17.84
C PHE A 194 -7.38 9.77 16.45
N LEU A 195 -7.20 8.86 15.48
CA LEU A 195 -7.64 9.07 14.10
C LEU A 195 -9.16 9.26 14.01
N LYS A 196 -9.96 8.48 14.77
CA LYS A 196 -11.42 8.66 14.82
C LYS A 196 -11.84 10.02 15.39
N LYS A 197 -11.04 10.64 16.25
CA LYS A 197 -11.35 11.95 16.86
C LYS A 197 -10.91 13.14 16.01
N THR A 198 -9.83 12.99 15.24
CA THR A 198 -9.22 14.11 14.50
C THR A 198 -9.53 14.09 13.01
N SER A 199 -9.81 12.92 12.44
CA SER A 199 -9.97 12.77 10.99
C SER A 199 -11.38 13.12 10.52
N SER A 200 -11.48 13.62 9.29
CA SER A 200 -12.78 13.81 8.64
C SER A 200 -13.53 12.49 8.51
N ALA A 201 -14.79 12.48 8.92
CA ALA A 201 -15.67 11.32 8.81
C ALA A 201 -16.34 11.23 7.43
N PHE A 202 -16.60 9.99 7.01
CA PHE A 202 -17.35 9.60 5.83
C PHE A 202 -18.49 8.64 6.23
N ARG A 203 -19.36 8.31 5.28
CA ARG A 203 -20.48 7.39 5.50
C ARG A 203 -19.98 6.00 5.94
N GLY A 204 -20.74 5.33 6.80
CA GLY A 204 -20.46 3.95 7.23
C GLY A 204 -19.32 3.80 8.23
N GLY A 205 -18.99 4.85 8.98
CA GLY A 205 -17.92 4.82 9.99
C GLY A 205 -16.51 4.92 9.42
N TYR A 206 -16.36 5.23 8.13
CA TYR A 206 -15.07 5.51 7.51
C TYR A 206 -14.55 6.88 7.95
N ILE A 207 -13.24 6.98 8.06
CA ILE A 207 -12.48 8.21 8.32
C ILE A 207 -11.39 8.38 7.27
N ALA A 208 -10.99 9.62 7.02
CA ALA A 208 -9.82 9.92 6.20
C ALA A 208 -8.53 9.41 6.87
N LEU A 209 -7.67 8.77 6.08
CA LEU A 209 -6.30 8.41 6.43
C LEU A 209 -5.34 9.03 5.40
N ASN A 210 -5.45 10.35 5.22
CA ASN A 210 -4.57 11.10 4.33
C ASN A 210 -3.36 11.65 5.08
N ARG A 211 -2.41 12.20 4.31
CA ARG A 211 -1.13 12.73 4.83
C ARG A 211 -1.30 13.59 6.09
N GLN A 212 -2.20 14.58 6.05
CA GLN A 212 -2.41 15.53 7.15
C GLN A 212 -2.88 14.88 8.46
N TYR A 213 -3.48 13.68 8.43
CA TYR A 213 -3.87 12.98 9.66
C TYR A 213 -2.81 11.98 10.10
N ILE A 214 -2.10 11.36 9.16
CA ILE A 214 -1.02 10.42 9.46
C ILE A 214 0.18 11.15 10.08
N GLU A 215 0.52 12.35 9.59
CA GLU A 215 1.66 13.14 10.10
C GLU A 215 1.42 13.68 11.53
N GLU A 216 0.16 13.74 11.98
CA GLU A 216 -0.21 14.20 13.32
C GLU A 216 -0.22 13.06 14.36
N ILE A 217 0.03 11.82 13.95
CA ILE A 217 0.13 10.70 14.89
C ILE A 217 1.39 10.90 15.74
N ALA A 218 1.19 11.25 17.00
CA ALA A 218 2.26 11.33 17.98
C ALA A 218 2.92 9.96 18.13
N LEU A 219 4.24 9.90 18.00
CA LEU A 219 5.04 8.69 18.21
C LEU A 219 5.67 8.73 19.60
N PRO A 220 5.89 7.57 20.25
CA PRO A 220 6.51 7.55 21.56
C PRO A 220 7.97 8.01 21.46
N ASP A 221 8.46 8.70 22.48
CA ASP A 221 9.89 9.08 22.59
C ASP A 221 10.71 7.83 22.96
N VAL A 222 11.00 7.02 21.96
CA VAL A 222 11.82 5.81 22.14
C VAL A 222 13.24 6.10 21.72
N LYS A 223 14.15 6.16 22.69
CA LYS A 223 15.59 6.24 22.44
C LYS A 223 16.11 4.85 22.05
N GLY A 224 15.90 4.47 20.79
CA GLY A 224 16.43 3.23 20.22
C GLY A 224 15.76 1.95 20.71
N LYS A 225 16.46 0.82 20.54
CA LYS A 225 15.96 -0.50 20.94
C LYS A 225 15.85 -0.63 22.45
N SER A 226 14.77 -1.26 22.91
CA SER A 226 14.48 -1.55 24.30
C SER A 226 13.77 -2.91 24.39
N PRO A 227 13.68 -3.54 25.58
CA PRO A 227 12.91 -4.77 25.73
C PRO A 227 11.45 -4.62 25.28
N THR A 228 10.83 -3.45 25.52
CA THR A 228 9.48 -3.14 25.05
C THR A 228 9.41 -3.05 23.53
N HIS A 229 10.40 -2.41 22.90
CA HIS A 229 10.53 -2.38 21.44
C HIS A 229 10.58 -3.79 20.87
N ASP A 230 11.48 -4.64 21.37
CA ASP A 230 11.67 -6.01 20.86
C ASP A 230 10.42 -6.86 21.05
N ARG A 231 9.70 -6.64 22.17
CA ARG A 231 8.42 -7.30 22.42
C ARG A 231 7.34 -6.89 21.43
N ILE A 232 7.22 -5.60 21.12
CA ILE A 232 6.27 -5.10 20.11
C ILE A 232 6.62 -5.66 18.73
N VAL A 233 7.90 -5.66 18.35
CA VAL A 233 8.35 -6.24 17.07
C VAL A 233 7.93 -7.71 16.97
N ALA A 234 8.19 -8.52 18.00
CA ALA A 234 7.81 -9.94 18.00
C ALA A 234 6.28 -10.15 17.90
N LEU A 235 5.48 -9.29 18.55
CA LEU A 235 4.01 -9.33 18.43
C LEU A 235 3.55 -8.94 17.03
N VAL A 236 4.19 -7.97 16.38
CA VAL A 236 3.88 -7.56 15.02
C VAL A 236 4.25 -8.65 14.02
N GLU A 237 5.40 -9.30 14.17
CA GLU A 237 5.78 -10.46 13.34
C GLU A 237 4.74 -11.58 13.45
N LYS A 238 4.32 -11.90 14.68
CA LYS A 238 3.23 -12.84 14.93
C LYS A 238 1.93 -12.39 14.27
N MET A 239 1.59 -11.11 14.35
CA MET A 239 0.38 -10.56 13.75
C MET A 239 0.37 -10.70 12.22
N LEU A 240 1.49 -10.37 11.57
CA LEU A 240 1.66 -10.53 10.13
C LEU A 240 1.48 -11.99 9.70
N ASP A 241 2.03 -12.93 10.47
CA ASP A 241 1.88 -14.36 10.19
C ASP A 241 0.44 -14.85 10.40
N LEU A 242 -0.21 -14.46 11.50
CA LEU A 242 -1.61 -14.79 11.75
C LEU A 242 -2.53 -14.26 10.64
N HIS A 243 -2.34 -13.04 10.17
CA HIS A 243 -3.10 -12.47 9.06
C HIS A 243 -2.85 -13.24 7.75
N ARG A 244 -1.63 -13.68 7.49
CA ARG A 244 -1.30 -14.53 6.33
C ARG A 244 -2.01 -15.88 6.40
N GLN A 245 -1.94 -16.57 7.54
CA GLN A 245 -2.62 -17.86 7.75
C GLN A 245 -4.14 -17.70 7.60
N ARG A 246 -4.70 -16.65 8.19
CA ARG A 246 -6.12 -16.35 8.14
C ARG A 246 -6.62 -16.12 6.72
N ALA A 247 -5.82 -15.47 5.87
CA ALA A 247 -6.15 -15.27 4.46
C ALA A 247 -6.11 -16.56 3.64
N ALA A 248 -5.29 -17.54 4.04
CA ALA A 248 -5.15 -18.82 3.35
C ALA A 248 -6.26 -19.83 3.71
N VAL A 249 -6.79 -19.74 4.93
CA VAL A 249 -7.74 -20.72 5.46
C VAL A 249 -9.19 -20.41 5.05
N LYS A 250 -9.94 -21.46 4.72
CA LYS A 250 -11.33 -21.34 4.23
C LYS A 250 -12.37 -21.89 5.20
N THR A 251 -11.97 -22.71 6.18
CA THR A 251 -12.94 -23.33 7.09
C THR A 251 -13.34 -22.34 8.19
N PRO A 252 -14.64 -22.22 8.53
CA PRO A 252 -15.08 -21.26 9.55
C PRO A 252 -14.48 -21.48 10.93
N HIS A 253 -14.20 -22.73 11.31
CA HIS A 253 -13.64 -23.06 12.62
C HIS A 253 -12.19 -22.58 12.75
N GLU A 254 -11.35 -22.83 11.74
CA GLU A 254 -9.96 -22.37 11.74
C GLU A 254 -9.87 -20.84 11.66
N GLN A 255 -10.76 -20.20 10.88
CA GLN A 255 -10.87 -18.73 10.85
C GLN A 255 -11.17 -18.17 12.24
N THR A 256 -12.15 -18.74 12.93
CA THR A 256 -12.52 -18.31 14.29
C THR A 256 -11.36 -18.48 15.28
N ALA A 257 -10.59 -19.57 15.18
CA ALA A 257 -9.43 -19.81 16.02
C ALA A 257 -8.32 -18.77 15.77
N LEU A 258 -8.03 -18.44 14.51
CA LEU A 258 -7.06 -17.40 14.15
C LEU A 258 -7.54 -16.00 14.56
N ASP A 259 -8.83 -15.70 14.40
CA ASP A 259 -9.43 -14.43 14.84
C ASP A 259 -9.26 -14.19 16.34
N ARG A 260 -9.42 -15.25 17.15
CA ARG A 260 -9.16 -15.17 18.60
C ARG A 260 -7.69 -14.91 18.90
N GLN A 261 -6.78 -15.55 18.17
CA GLN A 261 -5.33 -15.32 18.35
C GLN A 261 -4.91 -13.91 17.94
N ILE A 262 -5.47 -13.39 16.85
CA ILE A 262 -5.28 -12.00 16.41
C ILE A 262 -5.76 -11.05 17.51
N SER A 263 -6.99 -11.23 17.99
CA SER A 263 -7.57 -10.37 19.03
C SER A 263 -6.76 -10.38 20.34
N ALA A 264 -6.26 -11.55 20.76
CA ALA A 264 -5.42 -11.66 21.94
C ALA A 264 -4.05 -11.00 21.74
N THR A 265 -3.47 -11.11 20.53
CA THR A 265 -2.19 -10.48 20.19
C THR A 265 -2.31 -8.97 20.11
N ASP A 266 -3.43 -8.46 19.56
CA ASP A 266 -3.77 -7.04 19.56
C ASP A 266 -3.87 -6.50 20.98
N THR A 267 -4.59 -7.19 21.87
CA THR A 267 -4.75 -6.75 23.26
C THR A 267 -3.40 -6.66 23.99
N GLN A 268 -2.50 -7.62 23.75
CA GLN A 268 -1.14 -7.57 24.32
C GLN A 268 -0.33 -6.38 23.78
N MET A 269 -0.44 -6.13 22.48
CA MET A 269 0.24 -5.01 21.83
C MET A 269 -0.30 -3.67 22.33
N ASP A 270 -1.62 -3.51 22.42
CA ASP A 270 -2.26 -2.28 22.90
C ASP A 270 -1.82 -1.93 24.32
N ARG A 271 -1.71 -2.91 25.23
CA ARG A 271 -1.22 -2.68 26.60
C ARG A 271 0.21 -2.13 26.61
N LEU A 272 1.11 -2.71 25.82
CA LEU A 272 2.47 -2.19 25.69
C LEU A 272 2.52 -0.79 25.10
N VAL A 273 1.62 -0.48 24.16
CA VAL A 273 1.50 0.87 23.59
C VAL A 273 0.98 1.85 24.64
N TYR A 274 -0.01 1.48 25.44
CA TYR A 274 -0.50 2.35 26.52
C TYR A 274 0.61 2.65 27.53
N ASP A 275 1.40 1.64 27.92
CA ASP A 275 2.54 1.82 28.82
C ASP A 275 3.61 2.75 28.23
N LEU A 276 3.89 2.64 26.93
CA LEU A 276 4.86 3.51 26.24
C LEU A 276 4.45 4.98 26.24
N TYR A 277 3.15 5.26 26.22
CA TYR A 277 2.61 6.62 26.24
C TYR A 277 2.23 7.08 27.66
N GLY A 278 2.39 6.22 28.67
CA GLY A 278 2.10 6.54 30.06
C GLY A 278 0.62 6.77 30.36
N LEU A 279 -0.29 6.10 29.65
CA LEU A 279 -1.74 6.27 29.85
C LEU A 279 -2.18 5.78 31.24
N THR A 280 -3.10 6.51 31.87
CA THR A 280 -3.76 6.05 33.10
C THR A 280 -4.88 5.06 32.81
N GLU A 281 -5.36 4.36 33.84
CA GLU A 281 -6.51 3.45 33.72
C GLU A 281 -7.79 4.16 33.24
N GLU A 282 -8.01 5.42 33.62
CA GLU A 282 -9.12 6.24 33.13
C GLU A 282 -8.99 6.54 31.64
N GLU A 283 -7.78 6.87 31.17
CA GLU A 283 -7.49 7.14 29.76
C GLU A 283 -7.60 5.88 28.91
N ILE A 284 -7.11 4.74 29.42
CA ILE A 284 -7.27 3.44 28.77
C ILE A 284 -8.76 3.12 28.59
N LYS A 285 -9.59 3.33 29.62
CA LYS A 285 -11.05 3.13 29.52
C LYS A 285 -11.68 4.05 28.46
N LEU A 286 -11.21 5.29 28.33
CA LEU A 286 -11.67 6.22 27.29
C LEU A 286 -11.33 5.70 25.89
N VAL A 287 -10.10 5.22 25.69
CA VAL A 287 -9.62 4.65 24.42
C VAL A 287 -10.38 3.36 24.08
N GLU A 288 -10.61 2.51 25.08
CA GLU A 288 -11.31 1.24 24.91
C GLU A 288 -12.84 1.38 24.77
N GLY A 289 -13.41 2.53 25.16
CA GLY A 289 -14.84 2.82 25.04
C GLY A 289 -15.28 3.46 23.71
N ALA A 290 -14.35 3.80 22.80
CA ALA A 290 -14.59 4.59 21.58
C ALA A 290 -14.68 3.80 20.26
#